data_AF-A0A5E4KD57-F1
#
_entry.id   AF-A0A5E4KD57-F1
#
_cell.length_a   1.000
_cell.length_b   1.000
_cell.length_c   1.000
_cell.angle_alpha   90.00
_cell.angle_beta   90.00
_cell.angle_gamma   90.00
#
_symmetry.space_group_name_H-M   'P 1'
#
loop_
_entity.id
_entity.type
_entity.pdbx_description
1 polymer ?
#
loop_
_entity_poly.entity_id
_entity_poly.type
_entity_poly.pdbx_seq_one_letter_code
_entity_poly.pdbx_strand_id
1 'polypeptide(L)'
;MTILGFFVAEGSLSQRGGVRFAIGSSNQCMKDEISTAMHRVFGITPLFYPGEDGRAGDLKVINNVVSAVFRFIFGFDSLESHTKRIPDLVFNVDWQMQLDFMRGYFMGDGTLDESGISMVTSSKDLASQLIYLFSSHGVLASLSVREPDGKSSGTIRGKPVITRHTVHSLSIKAKEDIEKLRSVWKDHHLAHKLERKMNAENKTGINRSFIPITGDLAAFPVRSVHRVEPTTNMVYDFSVEADENFICGMGGICCHNTDADVDGSHIRTLLLTLFYRYMRQLIDMGFIYIAQPPLFKVKKGKAEFYVYNEDELNKKLAEIGRDGIAMQRYKGLGEMNPQQLWDTTMNPQTRTMLKVSLEDAIKADEIFTILMGDKVEPRREFIERHAKDVKNLDV
;
A
#
# COMPACT_ATOMS: atom_id res chain seq x y z
N MET A 1 -2.27 -17.20 17.43
CA MET A 1 -1.65 -16.02 16.80
C MET A 1 -1.31 -14.89 17.78
N THR A 2 -2.04 -14.75 18.90
CA THR A 2 -1.81 -13.72 19.92
C THR A 2 -0.35 -13.56 20.36
N ILE A 3 0.38 -14.66 20.64
CA ILE A 3 1.79 -14.56 21.05
C ILE A 3 2.64 -13.87 19.99
N LEU A 4 2.40 -14.15 18.71
CA LEU A 4 3.18 -13.55 17.62
C LEU A 4 2.90 -12.05 17.53
N GLY A 5 1.64 -11.63 17.68
CA GLY A 5 1.29 -10.22 17.74
C GLY A 5 1.95 -9.51 18.93
N PHE A 6 1.85 -10.11 20.11
CA PHE A 6 2.47 -9.56 21.31
C PHE A 6 4.00 -9.53 21.20
N PHE A 7 4.60 -10.51 20.52
CA PHE A 7 6.03 -10.50 20.23
C PHE A 7 6.44 -9.35 19.29
N VAL A 8 5.62 -9.01 18.29
CA VAL A 8 5.89 -7.83 17.46
C VAL A 8 5.88 -6.56 18.31
N ALA A 9 4.97 -6.43 19.28
CA ALA A 9 4.91 -5.27 20.15
C ALA A 9 6.06 -5.24 21.18
N GLU A 10 6.10 -6.24 22.06
CA GLU A 10 6.91 -6.23 23.29
C GLU A 10 8.00 -7.33 23.31
N GLY A 11 8.20 -7.99 22.18
CA GLY A 11 9.16 -9.09 22.02
C GLY A 11 10.56 -8.65 21.62
N SER A 12 11.55 -9.45 22.04
CA SER A 12 12.92 -9.34 21.57
C SER A 12 13.62 -10.71 21.54
N LEU A 13 14.61 -10.83 20.64
CA LEU A 13 15.53 -11.97 20.60
C LEU A 13 16.87 -11.55 21.20
N SER A 14 17.40 -12.39 22.09
CA SER A 14 18.77 -12.22 22.58
C SER A 14 19.77 -12.94 21.69
N GLN A 15 21.00 -12.42 21.64
CA GLN A 15 22.13 -13.05 20.94
C GLN A 15 22.44 -14.47 21.46
N ARG A 16 22.06 -14.77 22.71
CA ARG A 16 22.27 -16.09 23.36
C ARG A 16 21.14 -17.10 23.10
N GLY A 17 20.28 -16.86 22.10
CA GLY A 17 19.23 -17.81 21.73
C GLY A 17 18.06 -17.85 22.71
N GLY A 18 17.71 -16.70 23.30
CA GLY A 18 16.55 -16.55 24.16
C GLY A 18 15.49 -15.64 23.57
N VAL A 19 14.22 -16.06 23.68
CA VAL A 19 13.03 -15.27 23.36
C VAL A 19 12.57 -14.56 24.63
N ARG A 20 12.35 -13.25 24.54
CA ARG A 20 11.91 -12.40 25.65
C ARG A 20 10.62 -11.69 25.28
N PHE A 21 9.69 -11.62 26.23
CA PHE A 21 8.49 -10.78 26.19
C PHE A 21 8.54 -9.82 27.38
N ALA A 22 8.49 -8.51 27.12
CA ALA A 22 8.39 -7.51 28.17
C ALA A 22 6.96 -7.47 28.72
N ILE A 23 6.82 -7.50 30.04
CA ILE A 23 5.55 -7.49 30.77
C ILE A 23 5.54 -6.28 31.70
N GLY A 24 4.89 -5.21 31.24
CA GLY A 24 4.65 -3.99 31.98
C GLY A 24 3.40 -4.05 32.86
N SER A 25 3.04 -2.94 33.49
CA SER A 25 1.84 -2.82 34.31
C SER A 25 0.55 -2.87 33.47
N SER A 26 0.59 -2.37 32.22
CA SER A 26 -0.55 -2.27 31.30
C SER A 26 -0.95 -3.60 30.64
N ASN A 27 -0.06 -4.59 30.64
CA ASN A 27 -0.21 -5.85 29.90
C ASN A 27 0.06 -7.10 30.75
N GLN A 28 -0.03 -7.00 32.08
CA GLN A 28 0.15 -8.12 33.01
C GLN A 28 -0.75 -9.33 32.69
N CYS A 29 -1.97 -9.11 32.19
CA CYS A 29 -2.90 -10.18 31.82
C CYS A 29 -2.32 -11.12 30.73
N MET A 30 -1.39 -10.62 29.92
CA MET A 30 -0.74 -11.42 28.87
C MET A 30 0.25 -12.45 29.43
N LYS A 31 0.71 -12.28 30.66
CA LYS A 31 1.74 -13.14 31.26
C LYS A 31 1.32 -14.61 31.29
N ASP A 32 0.14 -14.89 31.82
CA ASP A 32 -0.37 -16.25 31.99
C ASP A 32 -0.82 -16.84 30.65
N GLU A 33 -1.39 -16.01 29.77
CA GLU A 33 -1.78 -16.40 28.41
C GLU A 33 -0.56 -16.83 27.58
N ILE A 34 0.51 -16.03 27.58
CA ILE A 34 1.77 -16.36 26.91
C ILE A 34 2.37 -17.62 27.51
N SER A 35 2.41 -17.75 28.83
CA SER A 35 3.01 -18.91 29.50
C SER A 35 2.28 -20.20 29.14
N THR A 36 0.95 -20.17 29.16
CA THR A 36 0.10 -21.31 28.79
C THR A 36 0.29 -21.68 27.33
N ALA A 37 0.31 -20.69 26.43
CA ALA A 37 0.41 -20.95 25.01
C ALA A 37 1.83 -21.41 24.61
N MET A 38 2.88 -20.91 25.24
CA MET A 38 4.25 -21.42 25.08
C MET A 38 4.38 -22.88 25.54
N HIS A 39 3.76 -23.23 26.68
CA HIS A 39 3.74 -24.60 27.17
C HIS A 39 2.96 -25.52 26.21
N ARG A 40 1.81 -25.07 25.71
CA ARG A 40 0.99 -25.85 24.77
C ARG A 40 1.70 -26.12 23.44
N VAL A 41 2.39 -25.13 22.88
CA VAL A 41 3.01 -25.23 21.54
C VAL A 41 4.39 -25.88 21.60
N PHE A 42 5.21 -25.51 22.59
CA PHE A 42 6.62 -25.92 22.66
C PHE A 42 6.92 -26.87 23.82
N GLY A 43 5.96 -27.16 24.69
CA GLY A 43 6.21 -27.92 25.93
C GLY A 43 7.04 -27.16 26.96
N ILE A 44 7.27 -25.85 26.76
CA ILE A 44 8.17 -25.04 27.58
C ILE A 44 7.42 -23.89 28.23
N THR A 45 7.51 -23.83 29.56
CA THR A 45 6.97 -22.72 30.34
C THR A 45 8.03 -21.62 30.48
N PRO A 46 7.77 -20.38 30.03
CA PRO A 46 8.68 -19.26 30.22
C PRO A 46 8.92 -18.96 31.70
N LEU A 47 10.15 -18.55 32.03
CA LEU A 47 10.49 -18.07 33.37
C LEU A 47 10.19 -16.58 33.46
N PHE A 48 9.45 -16.18 34.49
CA PHE A 48 9.17 -14.77 34.77
C PHE A 48 10.23 -14.17 35.67
N TYR A 49 10.83 -13.07 35.22
CA TYR A 49 11.77 -12.25 35.98
C TYR A 49 11.07 -10.91 36.27
N PRO A 50 10.64 -10.65 37.52
CA PRO A 50 10.00 -9.39 37.86
C PRO A 50 10.96 -8.22 37.63
N GLY A 51 10.42 -7.08 37.19
CA GLY A 51 11.19 -5.84 37.11
C GLY A 51 11.35 -5.20 38.48
N GLU A 52 12.46 -4.51 38.70
CA GLU A 52 12.73 -3.72 39.91
C GLU A 52 12.35 -2.25 39.68
N ASP A 53 11.97 -1.53 40.75
CA ASP A 53 11.69 -0.08 40.75
C ASP A 53 10.67 0.38 39.69
N GLY A 54 9.55 -0.36 39.57
CA GLY A 54 8.47 -0.03 38.64
C GLY A 54 8.79 -0.32 37.16
N ARG A 55 9.89 -1.02 36.88
CA ARG A 55 10.22 -1.50 35.52
C ARG A 55 9.33 -2.67 35.12
N ALA A 56 9.13 -2.83 33.81
CA ALA A 56 8.55 -4.04 33.25
C ALA A 56 9.38 -5.27 33.66
N GLY A 57 8.68 -6.36 34.01
CA GLY A 57 9.27 -7.68 34.13
C GLY A 57 9.41 -8.35 32.77
N ASP A 58 9.98 -9.55 32.76
CA ASP A 58 10.26 -10.29 31.54
C ASP A 58 9.81 -11.75 31.65
N LEU A 59 9.05 -12.23 30.68
CA LEU A 59 8.99 -13.67 30.41
C LEU A 59 10.12 -14.05 29.47
N LYS A 60 10.95 -15.01 29.88
CA LYS A 60 12.10 -15.48 29.10
C LYS A 60 12.03 -16.97 28.85
N VAL A 61 12.29 -17.34 27.61
CA VAL A 61 12.52 -18.73 27.18
C VAL A 61 13.92 -18.82 26.61
N ILE A 62 14.79 -19.61 27.26
CA ILE A 62 16.13 -19.89 26.76
C ILE A 62 16.08 -21.27 26.11
N ASN A 63 15.82 -21.29 24.82
CA ASN A 63 15.75 -22.52 24.03
C ASN A 63 16.09 -22.20 22.56
N ASN A 64 17.06 -22.92 22.01
CA ASN A 64 17.55 -22.67 20.64
C ASN A 64 16.50 -23.01 19.58
N VAL A 65 15.68 -24.04 19.79
CA VAL A 65 14.62 -24.43 18.85
C VAL A 65 13.54 -23.35 18.81
N VAL A 66 13.06 -22.91 19.97
CA VAL A 66 12.07 -21.83 20.06
C VAL A 66 12.61 -20.56 19.41
N SER A 67 13.85 -20.18 19.71
CA SER A 67 14.47 -19.00 19.11
C SER A 67 14.63 -19.14 17.59
N ALA A 68 14.99 -20.31 17.09
CA ALA A 68 15.09 -20.56 15.66
C ALA A 68 13.73 -20.46 14.96
N VAL A 69 12.66 -20.97 15.58
CA VAL A 69 11.28 -20.83 15.06
C VAL A 69 10.87 -19.37 14.99
N PHE A 70 11.13 -18.57 16.04
CA PHE A 70 10.83 -17.14 16.00
C PHE A 70 11.65 -16.41 14.92
N ARG A 71 12.95 -16.71 14.79
CA ARG A 71 13.77 -16.13 13.71
C ARG A 71 13.23 -16.49 12.33
N PHE A 72 12.80 -17.74 12.14
CA PHE A 72 12.23 -18.20 10.88
C PHE A 72 10.92 -17.47 10.55
N ILE A 73 9.99 -17.40 11.53
CA ILE A 73 8.68 -16.74 11.35
C ILE A 73 8.84 -15.25 11.03
N PHE A 74 9.69 -14.55 11.77
CA PHE A 74 9.85 -13.11 11.60
C PHE A 74 10.86 -12.77 10.50
N GLY A 75 11.77 -13.67 10.14
CA GLY A 75 12.76 -13.55 9.07
C GLY A 75 13.91 -12.56 9.39
N PHE A 76 14.27 -12.38 10.66
CA PHE A 76 15.37 -11.48 11.06
C PHE A 76 16.32 -12.16 12.06
N ASP A 77 17.61 -11.83 11.94
CA ASP A 77 18.64 -12.25 12.90
C ASP A 77 18.74 -11.32 14.12
N SER A 78 18.40 -10.04 13.96
CA SER A 78 18.33 -9.03 15.01
C SER A 78 17.06 -8.18 14.88
N LEU A 79 16.33 -8.00 15.97
CA LEU A 79 15.03 -7.33 15.99
C LEU A 79 15.18 -5.94 16.62
N GLU A 80 15.30 -4.91 15.79
CA GLU A 80 15.26 -3.52 16.21
C GLU A 80 13.84 -2.96 16.02
N SER A 81 13.46 -1.94 16.78
CA SER A 81 12.08 -1.43 16.75
C SER A 81 11.64 -0.91 15.38
N HIS A 82 12.58 -0.40 14.58
CA HIS A 82 12.32 0.15 13.25
C HIS A 82 12.39 -0.89 12.13
N THR A 83 12.85 -2.12 12.41
CA THR A 83 12.89 -3.22 11.44
C THR A 83 11.78 -4.24 11.64
N LYS A 84 11.02 -4.17 12.74
CA LYS A 84 9.87 -5.04 13.00
C LYS A 84 8.89 -5.06 11.83
N ARG A 85 8.32 -6.23 11.53
CA ARG A 85 7.28 -6.44 10.51
C ARG A 85 6.31 -7.54 10.97
N ILE A 86 5.10 -7.51 10.43
CA ILE A 86 4.14 -8.61 10.53
C ILE A 86 4.69 -9.80 9.70
N PRO A 87 4.74 -11.03 10.26
CA PRO A 87 5.09 -12.23 9.49
C PRO A 87 4.11 -12.49 8.35
N ASP A 88 4.62 -12.91 7.20
CA ASP A 88 3.80 -13.25 6.02
C ASP A 88 2.73 -14.31 6.32
N LEU A 89 3.02 -15.21 7.28
CA LEU A 89 2.07 -16.19 7.79
C LEU A 89 0.74 -15.56 8.24
N VAL A 90 0.77 -14.37 8.83
CA VAL A 90 -0.43 -13.70 9.36
C VAL A 90 -1.41 -13.32 8.26
N PHE A 91 -0.92 -12.98 7.07
CA PHE A 91 -1.79 -12.65 5.93
C PHE A 91 -2.43 -13.88 5.27
N ASN A 92 -1.96 -15.08 5.63
CA ASN A 92 -2.37 -16.35 5.01
C ASN A 92 -3.15 -17.26 5.97
N VAL A 93 -3.58 -16.75 7.13
CA VAL A 93 -4.45 -17.45 8.08
C VAL A 93 -5.86 -16.88 8.07
N ASP A 94 -6.80 -17.61 8.67
CA ASP A 94 -8.19 -17.19 8.76
C ASP A 94 -8.38 -15.86 9.52
N TRP A 95 -9.53 -15.22 9.31
CA TRP A 95 -9.89 -13.93 9.91
C TRP A 95 -9.78 -13.93 11.44
N GLN A 96 -10.15 -15.02 12.12
CA GLN A 96 -10.08 -15.07 13.57
C GLN A 96 -8.64 -15.09 14.06
N MET A 97 -7.76 -15.83 13.38
CA MET A 97 -6.33 -15.82 13.67
C MET A 97 -5.67 -14.46 13.39
N GLN A 98 -6.15 -13.72 12.39
CA GLN A 98 -5.72 -12.34 12.14
C GLN A 98 -6.15 -11.39 13.27
N LEU A 99 -7.39 -11.51 13.75
CA LEU A 99 -7.88 -10.79 14.94
C LEU A 99 -7.08 -11.14 16.20
N ASP A 100 -6.74 -12.41 16.41
CA ASP A 100 -5.92 -12.84 17.54
C ASP A 100 -4.51 -12.22 17.47
N PHE A 101 -3.91 -12.16 16.27
CA PHE A 101 -2.63 -11.46 16.06
C PHE A 101 -2.76 -9.98 16.42
N MET A 102 -3.77 -9.29 15.87
CA MET A 102 -4.03 -7.88 16.16
C MET A 102 -4.24 -7.63 17.64
N ARG A 103 -5.00 -8.50 18.34
CA ARG A 103 -5.19 -8.46 19.79
C ARG A 103 -3.85 -8.54 20.50
N GLY A 104 -3.02 -9.52 20.16
CA GLY A 104 -1.70 -9.68 20.75
C GLY A 104 -0.84 -8.42 20.60
N TYR A 105 -0.79 -7.86 19.39
CA TYR A 105 -0.04 -6.63 19.13
C TYR A 105 -0.62 -5.43 19.89
N PHE A 106 -1.95 -5.31 19.92
CA PHE A 106 -2.67 -4.26 20.63
C PHE A 106 -2.49 -4.32 22.15
N MET A 107 -2.42 -5.51 22.73
CA MET A 107 -2.16 -5.66 24.16
C MET A 107 -0.74 -5.26 24.57
N GLY A 108 0.20 -5.19 23.63
CA GLY A 108 1.55 -4.69 23.88
C GLY A 108 1.68 -3.18 23.64
N ASP A 109 1.45 -2.76 22.39
CA ASP A 109 1.75 -1.39 21.92
C ASP A 109 0.50 -0.52 21.71
N GLY A 110 -0.68 -1.06 22.01
CA GLY A 110 -1.95 -0.35 21.89
C GLY A 110 -2.20 0.64 23.01
N THR A 111 -2.82 1.76 22.67
CA THR A 111 -3.37 2.71 23.63
C THR A 111 -4.81 3.01 23.24
N LEU A 112 -5.69 3.12 24.24
CA LEU A 112 -7.07 3.52 24.03
C LEU A 112 -7.49 4.61 25.02
N ASP A 113 -8.37 5.48 24.54
CA ASP A 113 -9.01 6.53 25.31
C ASP A 113 -10.51 6.61 24.96
N GLU A 114 -11.19 7.66 25.41
CA GLU A 114 -12.61 7.87 25.07
C GLU A 114 -12.81 8.22 23.59
N SER A 115 -11.76 8.63 22.87
CA SER A 115 -11.83 9.05 21.47
C SER A 115 -11.64 7.89 20.49
N GLY A 116 -10.93 6.83 20.89
CA GLY A 116 -10.73 5.65 20.05
C GLY A 116 -9.49 4.85 20.44
N ILE A 117 -8.95 4.19 19.42
CA ILE A 117 -7.82 3.28 19.53
C ILE A 117 -6.63 3.88 18.78
N SER A 118 -5.44 3.75 19.33
CA SER A 118 -4.21 4.23 18.72
C SER A 118 -3.04 3.28 18.94
N MET A 119 -2.10 3.28 17.99
CA MET A 119 -0.88 2.48 18.02
C MET A 119 0.27 3.31 17.47
N VAL A 120 1.47 3.09 17.98
CA VAL A 120 2.65 3.85 17.55
C VAL A 120 3.78 2.89 17.22
N THR A 121 4.47 3.11 16.10
CA THR A 121 5.64 2.33 15.72
C THR A 121 6.68 3.19 15.01
N SER A 122 7.95 2.81 15.14
CA SER A 122 9.06 3.38 14.35
C SER A 122 9.32 2.62 13.05
N SER A 123 8.64 1.50 12.81
CA SER A 123 8.78 0.71 11.58
C SER A 123 7.73 1.14 10.57
N LYS A 124 8.20 1.63 9.41
CA LYS A 124 7.34 1.98 8.27
C LYS A 124 6.60 0.75 7.73
N ASP A 125 7.29 -0.38 7.64
CA ASP A 125 6.72 -1.62 7.10
C ASP A 125 5.62 -2.15 8.02
N LEU A 126 5.88 -2.19 9.34
CA LEU A 126 4.87 -2.59 10.32
C LEU A 126 3.65 -1.66 10.28
N ALA A 127 3.87 -0.34 10.20
CA ALA A 127 2.78 0.62 10.09
C ALA A 127 1.92 0.36 8.83
N SER A 128 2.55 0.13 7.69
CA SER A 128 1.85 -0.18 6.44
C SER A 128 1.08 -1.50 6.54
N GLN A 129 1.73 -2.55 7.02
CA GLN A 129 1.17 -3.90 7.16
C GLN A 129 -0.02 -3.94 8.12
N LEU A 130 0.02 -3.17 9.22
CA LEU A 130 -1.14 -3.01 10.11
C LEU A 130 -2.32 -2.36 9.40
N ILE A 131 -2.08 -1.33 8.58
CA ILE A 131 -3.16 -0.71 7.79
C ILE A 131 -3.76 -1.73 6.82
N TYR A 132 -2.95 -2.51 6.11
CA TYR A 132 -3.44 -3.60 5.25
C TYR A 132 -4.30 -4.60 6.04
N LEU A 133 -3.84 -5.01 7.22
CA LEU A 133 -4.56 -5.95 8.06
C LEU A 133 -5.90 -5.38 8.55
N PHE A 134 -5.94 -4.12 8.98
CA PHE A 134 -7.19 -3.44 9.33
C PHE A 134 -8.13 -3.29 8.12
N SER A 135 -7.61 -2.87 6.97
CA SER A 135 -8.39 -2.70 5.74
C SER A 135 -9.01 -4.03 5.28
N SER A 136 -8.30 -5.16 5.41
CA SER A 136 -8.84 -6.50 5.11
C SER A 136 -10.03 -6.89 6.00
N HIS A 137 -10.21 -6.22 7.13
CA HIS A 137 -11.33 -6.38 8.05
C HIS A 137 -12.38 -5.26 7.89
N GLY A 138 -12.25 -4.45 6.82
CA GLY A 138 -13.11 -3.30 6.56
C GLY A 138 -12.98 -2.20 7.62
N VAL A 139 -11.81 -2.09 8.26
CA VAL A 139 -11.52 -1.08 9.27
C VAL A 139 -10.56 -0.05 8.70
N LEU A 140 -10.96 1.22 8.70
CA LEU A 140 -10.16 2.30 8.11
C LEU A 140 -9.33 3.00 9.19
N ALA A 141 -8.07 2.59 9.29
CA ALA A 141 -7.10 3.23 10.15
C ALA A 141 -6.54 4.52 9.50
N SER A 142 -6.47 5.59 10.28
CA SER A 142 -5.74 6.79 9.88
C SER A 142 -4.27 6.68 10.24
N LEU A 143 -3.38 7.18 9.38
CA LEU A 143 -1.95 7.22 9.60
C LEU A 143 -1.48 8.68 9.71
N SER A 144 -0.69 8.97 10.74
CA SER A 144 0.06 10.20 10.89
C SER A 144 1.55 9.87 10.98
N VAL A 145 2.38 10.63 10.29
CA VAL A 145 3.83 10.46 10.27
C VAL A 145 4.48 11.70 10.84
N ARG A 146 5.36 11.53 11.83
CA ARG A 146 6.14 12.61 12.43
C ARG A 146 7.61 12.33 12.30
N GLU A 147 8.31 13.25 11.64
CA GLU A 147 9.77 13.21 11.56
C GLU A 147 10.43 13.59 12.90
N PRO A 148 11.62 13.05 13.19
CA PRO A 148 12.38 13.44 14.37
C PRO A 148 12.69 14.93 14.34
N ASP A 149 12.34 15.66 15.40
CA ASP A 149 12.59 17.10 15.52
C ASP A 149 13.84 17.42 16.36
N GLY A 150 14.58 16.39 16.79
CA GLY A 150 15.75 16.51 17.66
C GLY A 150 15.43 17.01 19.07
N LYS A 151 14.15 17.27 19.39
CA LYS A 151 13.73 17.76 20.71
C LYS A 151 13.60 16.61 21.69
N SER A 152 13.92 16.89 22.94
CA SER A 152 13.73 15.94 24.02
C SER A 152 12.22 15.77 24.26
N SER A 153 11.70 14.56 24.11
CA SER A 153 10.30 14.22 24.43
C SER A 153 10.07 13.98 25.92
N GLY A 154 11.15 13.98 26.70
CA GLY A 154 11.16 13.84 28.15
C GLY A 154 12.56 13.49 28.64
N THR A 155 12.67 13.08 29.90
CA THR A 155 13.90 12.51 30.43
C THR A 155 13.63 11.13 30.98
N ILE A 156 14.46 10.15 30.62
CA ILE A 156 14.48 8.83 31.25
C ILE A 156 15.84 8.70 31.92
N ARG A 157 15.83 8.51 33.25
CA ARG A 157 17.05 8.38 34.08
C ARG A 157 17.99 9.58 33.93
N GLY A 158 17.44 10.80 33.89
CA GLY A 158 18.22 12.04 33.74
C GLY A 158 18.84 12.25 32.36
N LYS A 159 18.62 11.34 31.41
CA LYS A 159 19.04 11.51 30.01
C LYS A 159 17.87 11.97 29.16
N PRO A 160 18.07 12.96 28.26
CA PRO A 160 17.03 13.39 27.34
C PRO A 160 16.64 12.23 26.42
N VAL A 161 15.35 11.94 26.33
CA VAL A 161 14.81 11.00 25.35
C VAL A 161 14.65 11.78 24.06
N ILE A 162 15.51 11.50 23.09
CA ILE A 162 15.44 12.12 21.78
C ILE A 162 14.93 11.06 20.81
N THR A 163 13.79 11.35 20.18
CA THR A 163 13.28 10.53 19.08
C THR A 163 14.28 10.60 17.93
N ARG A 164 14.81 9.45 17.50
CA ARG A 164 15.82 9.36 16.43
C ARG A 164 15.26 8.87 15.10
N HIS A 165 14.11 8.19 15.15
CA HIS A 165 13.47 7.58 14.00
C HIS A 165 12.11 8.23 13.76
N THR A 166 11.68 8.23 12.51
CA THR A 166 10.33 8.63 12.12
C THR A 166 9.30 7.82 12.91
N VAL A 167 8.26 8.51 13.38
CA VAL A 167 7.19 7.91 14.19
C VAL A 167 5.93 7.82 13.36
N HIS A 168 5.40 6.61 13.25
CA HIS A 168 4.14 6.30 12.58
C HIS A 168 3.06 6.06 13.64
N SER A 169 2.05 6.93 13.66
CA SER A 169 0.90 6.81 14.55
C SER A 169 -0.34 6.39 13.78
N LEU A 170 -0.88 5.24 14.13
CA LEU A 170 -2.14 4.73 13.59
C LEU A 170 -3.26 5.07 14.55
N SER A 171 -4.42 5.51 14.05
CA SER A 171 -5.60 5.73 14.89
C SER A 171 -6.91 5.32 14.24
N ILE A 172 -7.78 4.70 15.02
CA ILE A 172 -9.11 4.20 14.63
C ILE A 172 -10.12 4.83 15.58
N LYS A 173 -10.98 5.69 15.04
CA LYS A 173 -11.90 6.50 15.85
C LYS A 173 -13.37 6.27 15.53
N ALA A 174 -13.69 5.81 14.31
CA ALA A 174 -15.07 5.59 13.89
C ALA A 174 -15.71 4.47 14.72
N LYS A 175 -16.95 4.69 15.17
CA LYS A 175 -17.66 3.76 16.06
C LYS A 175 -17.80 2.36 15.45
N GLU A 176 -18.19 2.29 14.18
CA GLU A 176 -18.35 1.02 13.45
C GLU A 176 -17.03 0.25 13.32
N ASP A 177 -15.93 0.95 13.05
CA ASP A 177 -14.60 0.35 12.90
C ASP A 177 -14.07 -0.16 14.26
N ILE A 178 -14.34 0.59 15.34
CA ILE A 178 -14.03 0.17 16.71
C ILE A 178 -14.83 -1.08 17.09
N GLU A 179 -16.12 -1.14 16.72
CA GLU A 179 -16.98 -2.30 16.99
C GLU A 179 -16.46 -3.57 16.29
N LYS A 180 -16.04 -3.45 15.01
CA LYS A 180 -15.43 -4.56 14.26
C LYS A 180 -14.19 -5.13 14.96
N LEU A 181 -13.46 -4.28 15.68
CA LEU A 181 -12.25 -4.66 16.43
C LEU A 181 -12.53 -5.01 17.90
N ARG A 182 -13.78 -5.21 18.32
CA ARG A 182 -14.10 -5.45 19.74
C ARG A 182 -13.29 -6.59 20.37
N SER A 183 -13.07 -7.68 19.65
CA SER A 183 -12.22 -8.80 20.10
C SER A 183 -10.75 -8.41 20.33
N VAL A 184 -10.25 -7.37 19.66
CA VAL A 184 -8.87 -6.90 19.72
C VAL A 184 -8.62 -6.05 20.97
N TRP A 185 -9.55 -5.18 21.35
CA TRP A 185 -9.32 -4.18 22.40
C TRP A 185 -10.06 -4.44 23.72
N LYS A 186 -11.09 -5.29 23.75
CA LYS A 186 -11.94 -5.48 24.95
C LYS A 186 -11.18 -5.93 26.21
N ASP A 187 -10.06 -6.65 26.03
CA ASP A 187 -9.27 -7.19 27.14
C ASP A 187 -8.21 -6.19 27.64
N HIS A 188 -8.09 -5.02 26.99
CA HIS A 188 -7.16 -3.98 27.40
C HIS A 188 -7.60 -3.34 28.72
N HIS A 189 -6.65 -3.04 29.62
CA HIS A 189 -6.95 -2.54 30.97
C HIS A 189 -7.77 -1.23 31.00
N LEU A 190 -7.71 -0.42 29.93
CA LEU A 190 -8.50 0.80 29.77
C LEU A 190 -9.82 0.60 28.99
N ALA A 191 -10.18 -0.62 28.56
CA ALA A 191 -11.33 -0.86 27.68
C ALA A 191 -12.64 -0.24 28.18
N HIS A 192 -12.82 -0.13 29.50
CA HIS A 192 -13.95 0.55 30.12
C HIS A 192 -14.15 2.01 29.67
N LYS A 193 -13.07 2.72 29.29
CA LYS A 193 -13.15 4.10 28.77
C LYS A 193 -13.79 4.13 27.39
N LEU A 194 -13.45 3.16 26.54
CA LEU A 194 -13.97 3.07 25.18
C LEU A 194 -15.40 2.50 25.16
N GLU A 195 -15.71 1.54 26.04
CA GLU A 195 -17.07 0.99 26.20
C GLU A 195 -18.12 2.07 26.52
N ARG A 196 -17.74 3.11 27.28
CA ARG A 196 -18.64 4.26 27.54
C ARG A 196 -19.05 4.97 26.25
N LYS A 197 -18.11 5.17 25.32
CA LYS A 197 -18.40 5.75 24.00
C LYS A 197 -19.25 4.82 23.14
N MET A 198 -19.02 3.51 23.21
CA MET A 198 -19.79 2.53 22.46
C MET A 198 -21.26 2.50 22.90
N ASN A 199 -21.51 2.65 24.19
CA ASN A 199 -22.85 2.67 24.78
C ASN A 199 -23.54 4.04 24.73
N ALA A 200 -22.84 5.11 24.40
CA ALA A 200 -23.45 6.43 24.26
C ALA A 200 -24.40 6.48 23.03
N GLU A 201 -25.61 7.01 23.24
CA GLU A 201 -26.67 7.14 22.22
C GLU A 201 -26.38 8.19 21.12
N ASN A 202 -25.24 8.88 21.18
CA ASN A 202 -24.91 9.91 20.20
C ASN A 202 -24.71 9.32 18.80
N LYS A 203 -25.67 9.64 17.93
CA LYS A 203 -25.83 9.21 16.52
C LYS A 203 -24.86 9.83 15.52
N THR A 204 -23.99 10.75 15.94
CA THR A 204 -23.00 11.32 15.02
C THR A 204 -21.78 10.42 14.98
N GLY A 205 -21.84 9.42 14.08
CA GLY A 205 -20.63 8.76 13.60
C GLY A 205 -19.61 9.84 13.24
N ILE A 206 -18.35 9.63 13.64
CA ILE A 206 -17.26 10.53 13.25
C ILE A 206 -17.37 10.76 11.75
N ASN A 207 -17.35 12.03 11.34
CA ASN A 207 -17.42 12.42 9.95
C ASN A 207 -16.22 11.80 9.22
N ARG A 208 -16.45 10.67 8.57
CA ARG A 208 -15.44 9.93 7.82
C ARG A 208 -15.07 10.81 6.63
N SER A 209 -13.82 11.26 6.55
CA SER A 209 -13.35 12.13 5.48
C SER A 209 -13.01 11.34 4.21
N PHE A 210 -13.94 10.49 3.77
CA PHE A 210 -13.83 9.75 2.52
C PHE A 210 -15.22 9.60 1.89
N ILE A 211 -15.25 9.38 0.59
CA ILE A 211 -16.46 9.09 -0.16
C ILE A 211 -16.47 7.58 -0.45
N PRO A 212 -17.47 6.81 0.03
CA PRO A 212 -17.56 5.41 -0.34
C PRO A 212 -17.76 5.30 -1.86
N ILE A 213 -16.99 4.41 -2.49
CA ILE A 213 -17.20 3.99 -3.87
C ILE A 213 -17.96 2.65 -3.82
N THR A 214 -18.43 2.17 -4.96
CA THR A 214 -19.02 0.83 -5.10
C THR A 214 -18.04 -0.27 -4.66
N GLY A 215 -18.56 -1.30 -3.97
CA GLY A 215 -17.76 -2.43 -3.50
C GLY A 215 -16.90 -2.05 -2.29
N ASP A 216 -15.63 -2.45 -2.32
CA ASP A 216 -14.68 -2.31 -1.20
C ASP A 216 -13.77 -1.08 -1.32
N LEU A 217 -14.13 -0.12 -2.19
CA LEU A 217 -13.33 1.06 -2.49
C LEU A 217 -13.84 2.30 -1.74
N ALA A 218 -12.90 3.17 -1.39
CA ALA A 218 -13.18 4.48 -0.79
C ALA A 218 -12.26 5.55 -1.42
N ALA A 219 -12.85 6.69 -1.79
CA ALA A 219 -12.11 7.84 -2.28
C ALA A 219 -11.71 8.76 -1.12
N PHE A 220 -10.41 8.99 -0.99
CA PHE A 220 -9.85 9.93 -0.03
C PHE A 220 -9.39 11.21 -0.73
N PRO A 221 -9.58 12.39 -0.12
CA PRO A 221 -9.08 13.63 -0.69
C PRO A 221 -7.54 13.67 -0.64
N VAL A 222 -6.93 14.03 -1.77
CA VAL A 222 -5.49 14.30 -1.84
C VAL A 222 -5.19 15.56 -1.02
N ARG A 223 -4.33 15.43 0.00
CA ARG A 223 -3.97 16.55 0.89
C ARG A 223 -2.83 17.40 0.34
N SER A 224 -1.84 16.76 -0.27
CA SER A 224 -0.68 17.41 -0.86
C SER A 224 -0.07 16.51 -1.93
N VAL A 225 0.64 17.13 -2.87
CA VAL A 225 1.43 16.45 -3.90
C VAL A 225 2.81 17.10 -3.88
N HIS A 226 3.85 16.28 -3.81
CA HIS A 226 5.24 16.73 -3.78
C HIS A 226 6.00 16.11 -4.94
N ARG A 227 6.82 16.92 -5.61
CA ARG A 227 7.80 16.41 -6.55
C ARG A 227 8.94 15.79 -5.75
N VAL A 228 9.26 14.54 -6.04
CA VAL A 228 10.38 13.82 -5.42
C VAL A 228 11.45 13.57 -6.47
N GLU A 229 12.71 13.64 -6.05
CA GLU A 229 13.82 13.19 -6.88
C GLU A 229 13.80 11.66 -6.95
N PRO A 230 13.96 11.06 -8.14
CA PRO A 230 13.96 9.62 -8.29
C PRO A 230 15.16 9.02 -7.54
N THR A 231 14.89 8.05 -6.67
CA THR A 231 15.96 7.31 -5.95
C THR A 231 16.70 6.33 -6.84
N THR A 232 16.05 5.90 -7.93
CA THR A 232 16.63 5.05 -8.97
C THR A 232 16.18 5.56 -10.32
N ASN A 233 16.91 5.21 -11.38
CA ASN A 233 16.45 5.54 -12.72
C ASN A 233 15.17 4.76 -13.08
N MET A 234 14.96 3.57 -12.50
CA MET A 234 13.85 2.68 -12.82
C MET A 234 12.50 3.15 -12.25
N VAL A 235 11.45 3.06 -13.07
CA VAL A 235 10.04 3.00 -12.62
C VAL A 235 9.51 1.60 -12.86
N TYR A 236 8.40 1.21 -12.25
CA TYR A 236 7.86 -0.14 -12.38
C TYR A 236 6.35 -0.06 -12.62
N ASP A 237 5.83 -1.01 -13.40
CA ASP A 237 4.41 -1.22 -13.63
C ASP A 237 4.14 -2.74 -13.70
N PHE A 238 2.89 -3.15 -13.52
CA PHE A 238 2.45 -4.55 -13.54
C PHE A 238 1.29 -4.70 -14.50
N SER A 239 1.26 -5.69 -15.39
CA SER A 239 0.02 -6.06 -16.07
C SER A 239 -0.77 -7.02 -15.17
N VAL A 240 -2.00 -6.65 -14.82
CA VAL A 240 -2.90 -7.47 -14.00
C VAL A 240 -4.08 -7.89 -14.86
N GLU A 241 -4.30 -9.20 -14.97
CA GLU A 241 -5.39 -9.75 -15.77
C GLU A 241 -6.77 -9.28 -15.27
N ALA A 242 -7.67 -9.02 -16.21
CA ALA A 242 -9.06 -8.59 -16.04
C ALA A 242 -9.27 -7.18 -15.50
N ASP A 243 -8.86 -6.92 -14.26
CA ASP A 243 -9.24 -5.69 -13.55
C ASP A 243 -8.29 -4.52 -13.83
N GLU A 244 -7.10 -4.80 -14.38
CA GLU A 244 -6.10 -3.80 -14.75
C GLU A 244 -5.72 -2.84 -13.60
N ASN A 245 -5.86 -3.32 -12.36
CA ASN A 245 -5.52 -2.56 -11.17
C ASN A 245 -4.85 -3.43 -10.11
N PHE A 246 -4.08 -2.78 -9.26
CA PHE A 246 -3.34 -3.38 -8.17
C PHE A 246 -3.26 -2.44 -6.97
N ILE A 247 -3.00 -3.01 -5.79
CA ILE A 247 -2.86 -2.23 -4.57
C ILE A 247 -1.38 -1.92 -4.32
N CYS A 248 -1.06 -0.63 -4.17
CA CYS A 248 0.30 -0.14 -4.03
C CYS A 248 0.43 0.97 -2.97
N GLY A 249 1.67 1.35 -2.65
CA GLY A 249 1.94 2.44 -1.71
C GLY A 249 1.57 2.15 -0.25
N MET A 250 1.77 3.15 0.60
CA MET A 250 1.49 3.03 2.04
C MET A 250 -0.01 3.15 2.29
N GLY A 251 -0.58 2.16 2.97
CA GLY A 251 -1.99 2.15 3.35
C GLY A 251 -2.95 1.59 2.29
N GLY A 252 -2.44 0.98 1.23
CA GLY A 252 -3.24 0.27 0.24
C GLY A 252 -3.97 1.18 -0.74
N ILE A 253 -3.23 1.89 -1.59
CA ILE A 253 -3.75 2.75 -2.65
C ILE A 253 -4.07 1.88 -3.87
N CYS A 254 -5.26 2.02 -4.45
CA CYS A 254 -5.58 1.38 -5.73
C CYS A 254 -4.90 2.13 -6.89
N CYS A 255 -4.11 1.40 -7.68
CA CYS A 255 -3.27 1.87 -8.77
C CYS A 255 -3.68 1.11 -10.05
N HIS A 256 -3.73 1.76 -11.21
CA HIS A 256 -4.11 1.13 -12.49
C HIS A 256 -2.85 0.87 -13.33
N ASN A 257 -2.77 -0.24 -14.07
CA ASN A 257 -1.64 -0.49 -14.99
C ASN A 257 -1.82 0.24 -16.32
N THR A 258 -0.73 0.60 -16.99
CA THR A 258 -0.88 1.28 -18.28
C THR A 258 -0.64 0.31 -19.43
N ASP A 259 -1.65 -0.01 -20.24
CA ASP A 259 -1.46 -0.73 -21.51
C ASP A 259 -1.49 0.20 -22.74
N ALA A 260 -0.96 -0.31 -23.86
CA ALA A 260 -0.68 0.44 -25.09
C ALA A 260 -1.63 0.11 -26.27
N ASP A 261 -2.63 -0.72 -26.05
CA ASP A 261 -3.61 -1.17 -27.05
C ASP A 261 -4.79 -0.19 -27.21
N VAL A 262 -5.78 -0.61 -28.00
CA VAL A 262 -7.05 0.11 -28.23
C VAL A 262 -7.76 0.35 -26.90
N ASP A 263 -7.68 -0.60 -25.96
CA ASP A 263 -8.20 -0.47 -24.59
C ASP A 263 -7.41 0.58 -23.80
N GLY A 264 -6.08 0.65 -23.97
CA GLY A 264 -5.26 1.75 -23.47
C GLY A 264 -5.73 3.14 -23.90
N SER A 265 -6.29 3.29 -25.11
CA SER A 265 -6.88 4.57 -25.56
C SER A 265 -8.22 4.90 -24.90
N HIS A 266 -9.02 3.88 -24.59
CA HIS A 266 -10.28 3.99 -23.86
C HIS A 266 -10.01 4.31 -22.37
N ILE A 267 -9.08 3.60 -21.75
CA ILE A 267 -8.60 3.82 -20.37
C ILE A 267 -7.97 5.19 -20.22
N ARG A 268 -7.15 5.63 -21.19
CA ARG A 268 -6.62 7.00 -21.21
C ARG A 268 -7.73 8.04 -21.17
N THR A 269 -8.80 7.84 -21.93
CA THR A 269 -9.95 8.75 -21.95
C THR A 269 -10.70 8.74 -20.61
N LEU A 270 -10.88 7.56 -20.01
CA LEU A 270 -11.45 7.39 -18.66
C LEU A 270 -10.62 8.10 -17.58
N LEU A 271 -9.30 7.87 -17.55
CA LEU A 271 -8.39 8.47 -16.58
C LEU A 271 -8.31 9.99 -16.76
N LEU A 272 -8.21 10.48 -18.00
CA LEU A 272 -8.23 11.92 -18.26
C LEU A 272 -9.54 12.57 -17.80
N THR A 273 -10.67 11.90 -18.00
CA THR A 273 -11.97 12.36 -17.51
C THR A 273 -12.04 12.37 -15.97
N LEU A 274 -11.51 11.32 -15.32
CA LEU A 274 -11.39 11.26 -13.86
C LEU A 274 -10.54 12.43 -13.33
N PHE A 275 -9.36 12.66 -13.90
CA PHE A 275 -8.49 13.76 -13.50
C PHE A 275 -9.16 15.12 -13.76
N TYR A 276 -9.86 15.28 -14.88
CA TYR A 276 -10.56 16.52 -15.20
C TYR A 276 -11.70 16.82 -14.21
N ARG A 277 -12.55 15.83 -13.90
CA ARG A 277 -13.74 16.01 -13.05
C ARG A 277 -13.42 16.12 -11.57
N TYR A 278 -12.47 15.33 -11.07
CA TYR A 278 -12.23 15.18 -9.63
C TYR A 278 -10.90 15.77 -9.15
N MET A 279 -9.91 15.92 -10.05
CA MET A 279 -8.54 16.29 -9.69
C MET A 279 -7.94 17.33 -10.64
N ARG A 280 -8.76 18.29 -11.11
CA ARG A 280 -8.40 19.25 -12.17
C ARG A 280 -7.08 20.00 -11.91
N GLN A 281 -6.79 20.27 -10.64
CA GLN A 281 -5.55 20.93 -10.20
C GLN A 281 -4.28 20.21 -10.71
N LEU A 282 -4.31 18.88 -10.86
CA LEU A 282 -3.17 18.12 -11.39
C LEU A 282 -2.92 18.41 -12.88
N ILE A 283 -3.97 18.66 -13.65
CA ILE A 283 -3.89 19.04 -15.06
C ILE A 283 -3.44 20.49 -15.17
N ASP A 284 -4.05 21.39 -14.39
CA ASP A 284 -3.72 22.84 -14.41
C ASP A 284 -2.25 23.11 -14.03
N MET A 285 -1.72 22.35 -13.06
CA MET A 285 -0.31 22.44 -12.66
C MET A 285 0.63 21.66 -13.60
N GLY A 286 0.09 20.93 -14.58
CA GLY A 286 0.86 20.21 -15.58
C GLY A 286 1.63 19.00 -15.02
N PHE A 287 1.00 18.25 -14.13
CA PHE A 287 1.58 17.03 -13.53
C PHE A 287 1.20 15.74 -14.25
N ILE A 288 0.24 15.77 -15.19
CA ILE A 288 -0.20 14.60 -15.93
C ILE A 288 0.61 14.47 -17.24
N TYR A 289 1.24 13.32 -17.42
CA TYR A 289 2.02 12.97 -18.61
C TYR A 289 1.61 11.58 -19.10
N ILE A 290 1.69 11.38 -20.41
CA ILE A 290 1.34 10.13 -21.08
C ILE A 290 2.60 9.61 -21.77
N ALA A 291 3.06 8.43 -21.37
CA ALA A 291 4.16 7.77 -22.06
C ALA A 291 3.73 7.35 -23.47
N GLN A 292 4.65 7.44 -24.43
CA GLN A 292 4.43 7.00 -25.80
C GLN A 292 5.32 5.79 -26.07
N PRO A 293 4.82 4.55 -25.89
CA PRO A 293 5.56 3.35 -26.23
C PRO A 293 5.69 3.19 -27.77
N PRO A 294 6.71 2.49 -28.26
CA PRO A 294 6.88 2.24 -29.69
C PRO A 294 5.84 1.24 -30.21
N LEU A 295 5.31 1.50 -31.40
CA LEU A 295 4.35 0.62 -32.08
C LEU A 295 5.02 -0.52 -32.84
N PHE A 296 6.24 -0.29 -33.35
CA PHE A 296 6.96 -1.29 -34.15
C PHE A 296 8.42 -1.42 -33.70
N LYS A 297 8.93 -2.65 -33.78
CA LYS A 297 10.35 -2.98 -33.78
C LYS A 297 10.73 -3.48 -35.16
N VAL A 298 11.68 -2.81 -35.79
CA VAL A 298 12.21 -3.15 -37.11
C VAL A 298 13.66 -3.61 -36.96
N LYS A 299 13.97 -4.82 -37.40
CA LYS A 299 15.30 -5.43 -37.28
C LYS A 299 15.88 -5.74 -38.65
N LYS A 300 17.03 -5.14 -38.97
CA LYS A 300 17.79 -5.41 -40.20
C LYS A 300 19.19 -5.90 -39.85
N GLY A 301 19.44 -7.19 -40.03
CA GLY A 301 20.68 -7.83 -39.60
C GLY A 301 20.86 -7.73 -38.08
N LYS A 302 21.90 -7.01 -37.64
CA LYS A 302 22.19 -6.75 -36.21
C LYS A 302 21.58 -5.46 -35.67
N ALA A 303 21.08 -4.57 -36.54
CA ALA A 303 20.52 -3.30 -36.12
C ALA A 303 19.03 -3.45 -35.75
N GLU A 304 18.62 -2.84 -34.64
CA GLU A 304 17.25 -2.83 -34.15
C GLU A 304 16.78 -1.37 -34.04
N PHE A 305 15.59 -1.08 -34.55
CA PHE A 305 15.00 0.25 -34.56
C PHE A 305 13.60 0.19 -33.96
N TYR A 306 13.32 1.07 -33.00
CA TYR A 306 11.99 1.27 -32.42
C TYR A 306 11.31 2.45 -33.11
N VAL A 307 10.04 2.29 -33.44
CA VAL A 307 9.28 3.22 -34.28
C VAL A 307 7.92 3.48 -33.64
N TYR A 308 7.49 4.74 -33.58
CA TYR A 308 6.36 5.16 -32.74
C TYR A 308 5.08 5.45 -33.53
N ASN A 309 5.15 5.57 -34.85
CA ASN A 309 3.99 5.74 -35.73
C ASN A 309 4.23 5.15 -37.13
N GLU A 310 3.16 5.02 -37.92
CA GLU A 310 3.24 4.46 -39.28
C GLU A 310 4.04 5.33 -40.25
N ASP A 311 4.01 6.65 -40.08
CA ASP A 311 4.78 7.58 -40.93
C ASP A 311 6.29 7.41 -40.72
N GLU A 312 6.72 7.29 -39.47
CA GLU A 312 8.08 6.96 -39.09
C GLU A 312 8.46 5.57 -39.60
N LEU A 313 7.54 4.60 -39.56
CA LEU A 313 7.79 3.26 -40.09
C LEU A 313 8.08 3.33 -41.59
N ASN A 314 7.24 4.03 -42.35
CA ASN A 314 7.42 4.19 -43.79
C ASN A 314 8.73 4.91 -44.13
N LYS A 315 9.06 5.98 -43.41
CA LYS A 315 10.35 6.68 -43.55
C LYS A 315 11.52 5.76 -43.23
N LYS A 316 11.42 4.97 -42.15
CA LYS A 316 12.49 4.07 -41.74
C LYS A 316 12.69 2.93 -42.73
N LEU A 317 11.60 2.37 -43.25
CA LEU A 317 11.62 1.35 -44.30
C LEU A 317 12.17 1.89 -45.63
N ALA A 318 11.94 3.16 -45.95
CA ALA A 318 12.53 3.81 -47.12
C ALA A 318 14.05 4.03 -46.96
N GLU A 319 14.51 4.37 -45.75
CA GLU A 319 15.93 4.55 -45.43
C GLU A 319 16.71 3.23 -45.44
N ILE A 320 16.19 2.22 -44.73
CA ILE A 320 16.91 0.96 -44.54
C ILE A 320 16.62 -0.05 -45.65
N GLY A 321 15.60 0.16 -46.50
CA GLY A 321 15.17 -0.77 -47.54
C GLY A 321 14.34 -1.95 -47.01
N ARG A 322 13.40 -2.45 -47.83
CA ARG A 322 12.36 -3.43 -47.42
C ARG A 322 12.79 -4.90 -47.40
N ASP A 323 13.95 -5.23 -47.94
CA ASP A 323 14.41 -6.62 -48.05
C ASP A 323 15.20 -7.08 -46.83
N GLY A 324 14.91 -8.30 -46.37
CA GLY A 324 15.62 -8.96 -45.28
C GLY A 324 15.37 -8.38 -43.89
N ILE A 325 14.21 -7.76 -43.67
CA ILE A 325 13.83 -7.15 -42.40
C ILE A 325 12.90 -8.09 -41.62
N ALA A 326 13.12 -8.20 -40.31
CA ALA A 326 12.14 -8.75 -39.39
C ALA A 326 11.42 -7.58 -38.70
N MET A 327 10.09 -7.56 -38.79
CA MET A 327 9.25 -6.53 -38.17
C MET A 327 8.34 -7.18 -37.14
N GLN A 328 8.30 -6.60 -35.94
CA GLN A 328 7.38 -6.95 -34.88
C GLN A 328 6.53 -5.72 -34.55
N ARG A 329 5.22 -5.88 -34.51
CA ARG A 329 4.30 -4.86 -34.02
C ARG A 329 3.98 -5.19 -32.57
N TYR A 330 4.05 -4.19 -31.69
CA TYR A 330 3.61 -4.33 -30.30
C TYR A 330 2.14 -4.00 -30.21
N LYS A 331 1.36 -4.90 -29.64
CA LYS A 331 -0.07 -4.66 -29.36
C LYS A 331 -0.28 -4.12 -27.95
N GLY A 332 0.50 -4.56 -26.96
CA GLY A 332 0.44 -4.08 -25.58
C GLY A 332 1.82 -4.02 -24.93
N LEU A 333 1.91 -3.46 -23.72
CA LEU A 333 3.21 -3.35 -23.03
C LEU A 333 3.72 -4.74 -22.57
N GLY A 334 2.82 -5.68 -22.30
CA GLY A 334 3.15 -7.06 -21.92
C GLY A 334 3.90 -7.87 -22.98
N GLU A 335 3.94 -7.42 -24.24
CA GLU A 335 4.72 -8.06 -25.31
C GLU A 335 6.20 -7.65 -25.31
N MET A 336 6.58 -6.68 -24.47
CA MET A 336 7.95 -6.20 -24.34
C MET A 336 8.66 -6.89 -23.18
N ASN A 337 9.92 -7.26 -23.39
CA ASN A 337 10.74 -7.67 -22.25
C ASN A 337 11.16 -6.45 -21.40
N PRO A 338 11.58 -6.65 -20.13
CA PRO A 338 11.91 -5.54 -19.23
C PRO A 338 12.97 -4.57 -19.75
N GLN A 339 13.97 -5.07 -20.48
CA GLN A 339 15.03 -4.23 -21.05
C GLN A 339 14.49 -3.35 -22.18
N GLN A 340 13.62 -3.90 -23.03
CA GLN A 340 12.98 -3.14 -24.11
C GLN A 340 12.11 -2.03 -23.55
N LEU A 341 11.27 -2.34 -22.57
CA LEU A 341 10.39 -1.35 -21.93
C LEU A 341 11.19 -0.21 -21.29
N TRP A 342 12.30 -0.57 -20.62
CA TRP A 342 13.22 0.40 -20.06
C TRP A 342 13.80 1.33 -21.12
N ASP A 343 14.41 0.76 -22.18
CA ASP A 343 15.12 1.54 -23.20
C ASP A 343 14.20 2.43 -24.03
N THR A 344 12.93 2.04 -24.21
CA THR A 344 12.00 2.74 -25.10
C THR A 344 11.05 3.70 -24.39
N THR A 345 10.54 3.31 -23.22
CA THR A 345 9.35 3.96 -22.62
C THR A 345 9.66 4.58 -21.26
N MET A 346 10.63 4.05 -20.51
CA MET A 346 10.85 4.45 -19.11
C MET A 346 12.15 5.22 -18.88
N ASN A 347 13.20 4.98 -19.68
CA ASN A 347 14.49 5.65 -19.53
C ASN A 347 14.36 7.17 -19.73
N PRO A 348 14.67 8.02 -18.72
CA PRO A 348 14.52 9.47 -18.81
C PRO A 348 15.28 10.14 -19.95
N GLN A 349 16.34 9.51 -20.46
CA GLN A 349 17.17 10.05 -21.55
C GLN A 349 16.59 9.78 -22.94
N THR A 350 15.78 8.74 -23.09
CA THR A 350 15.28 8.26 -24.40
C THR A 350 13.76 8.23 -24.51
N ARG A 351 13.03 8.30 -23.38
CA ARG A 351 11.57 8.23 -23.36
C ARG A 351 10.91 9.43 -24.03
N THR A 352 9.79 9.16 -24.68
CA THR A 352 8.89 10.17 -25.24
C THR A 352 7.65 10.28 -24.36
N MET A 353 7.38 11.47 -23.85
CA MET A 353 6.22 11.75 -23.00
C MET A 353 5.41 12.89 -23.60
N LEU A 354 4.08 12.76 -23.60
CA LEU A 354 3.15 13.83 -23.94
C LEU A 354 2.62 14.46 -22.65
N LYS A 355 2.82 15.76 -22.49
CA LYS A 355 2.26 16.51 -21.37
C LYS A 355 0.80 16.83 -21.65
N VAL A 356 -0.09 16.46 -20.74
CA VAL A 356 -1.53 16.69 -20.91
C VAL A 356 -1.85 18.15 -20.66
N SER A 357 -2.55 18.78 -21.61
CA SER A 357 -3.10 20.12 -21.44
C SER A 357 -4.54 20.10 -20.93
N LEU A 358 -5.01 21.24 -20.43
CA LEU A 358 -6.41 21.39 -20.05
C LEU A 358 -7.36 21.20 -21.25
N GLU A 359 -6.94 21.62 -22.45
CA GLU A 359 -7.73 21.44 -23.67
C GLU A 359 -7.91 19.95 -24.02
N ASP A 360 -6.86 19.14 -23.84
CA ASP A 360 -6.92 17.69 -24.07
C ASP A 360 -7.89 17.02 -23.09
N ALA A 361 -7.86 17.46 -21.83
CA ALA A 361 -8.74 16.95 -20.78
C ALA A 361 -10.22 17.32 -21.02
N ILE A 362 -10.50 18.53 -21.52
CA ILE A 362 -11.86 18.95 -21.92
C ILE A 362 -12.37 18.08 -23.07
N LYS A 363 -11.56 17.89 -24.12
CA LYS A 363 -11.92 17.04 -25.26
C LYS A 363 -12.18 15.60 -24.83
N ALA A 364 -11.36 15.07 -23.92
CA ALA A 364 -11.57 13.73 -23.36
C ALA A 364 -12.91 13.62 -22.62
N ASP A 365 -13.30 14.61 -21.83
CA ASP A 365 -14.58 14.65 -21.10
C ASP A 365 -15.80 14.77 -22.05
N GLU A 366 -15.68 15.55 -23.12
CA GLU A 366 -16.71 15.66 -24.16
C GLU A 366 -16.92 14.31 -24.86
N ILE A 367 -15.82 13.68 -25.31
CA ILE A 367 -15.85 12.35 -25.93
C ILE A 367 -16.43 11.32 -24.97
N PHE A 368 -16.01 11.35 -23.70
CA PHE A 368 -16.53 10.46 -22.66
C PHE A 368 -18.03 10.65 -22.45
N THR A 369 -18.49 11.89 -22.39
CA THR A 369 -19.92 12.21 -22.21
C THR A 369 -20.76 11.74 -23.41
N ILE A 370 -20.25 11.87 -24.63
CA ILE A 370 -20.92 11.39 -25.84
C ILE A 370 -20.97 9.86 -25.88
N LEU A 371 -19.85 9.19 -25.60
CA LEU A 371 -19.74 7.74 -25.73
C LEU A 371 -20.36 6.99 -24.54
N MET A 372 -20.25 7.51 -23.32
CA MET A 372 -20.64 6.82 -22.09
C MET A 372 -21.82 7.46 -21.36
N GLY A 373 -22.38 8.56 -21.88
CA GLY A 373 -23.59 9.18 -21.34
C GLY A 373 -24.87 8.40 -21.63
N ASP A 374 -25.95 8.72 -20.91
CA ASP A 374 -27.24 8.00 -20.98
C ASP A 374 -27.98 8.18 -22.33
N LYS A 375 -27.59 9.18 -23.12
CA LYS A 375 -28.25 9.52 -24.38
C LYS A 375 -27.72 8.67 -25.52
N VAL A 376 -28.59 7.84 -26.09
CA VAL A 376 -28.25 6.91 -27.17
C VAL A 376 -27.96 7.64 -28.50
N GLU A 377 -28.70 8.68 -28.83
CA GLU A 377 -28.56 9.31 -30.16
C GLU A 377 -27.24 10.06 -30.41
N PRO A 378 -26.70 10.85 -29.48
CA PRO A 378 -25.38 11.45 -29.64
C PRO A 378 -24.27 10.39 -29.81
N ARG A 379 -24.37 9.28 -29.08
CA ARG A 379 -23.45 8.14 -29.22
C ARG A 379 -23.55 7.53 -30.62
N ARG A 380 -24.77 7.28 -31.10
CA ARG A 380 -25.02 6.67 -32.41
C ARG A 380 -24.48 7.54 -33.55
N GLU A 381 -24.78 8.84 -33.53
CA GLU A 381 -24.28 9.80 -34.54
C GLU A 381 -22.75 9.87 -34.55
N PHE A 382 -22.12 9.88 -33.37
CA PHE A 382 -20.66 9.89 -33.25
C PHE A 382 -20.02 8.64 -33.85
N ILE A 383 -20.56 7.46 -33.52
CA ILE A 383 -20.08 6.19 -34.08
C ILE A 383 -20.28 6.16 -35.59
N GLU A 384 -21.47 6.49 -36.10
CA GLU A 384 -21.75 6.49 -37.54
C GLU A 384 -20.84 7.45 -38.33
N ARG A 385 -20.50 8.60 -37.74
CA ARG A 385 -19.62 9.61 -38.34
C ARG A 385 -18.16 9.17 -38.38
N HIS A 386 -17.64 8.55 -37.32
CA HIS A 386 -16.21 8.26 -37.16
C HIS A 386 -15.83 6.78 -37.41
N ALA A 387 -16.80 5.88 -37.55
CA ALA A 387 -16.54 4.45 -37.79
C ALA A 387 -15.73 4.18 -39.08
N LYS A 388 -15.80 5.07 -40.09
CA LYS A 388 -15.06 4.92 -41.35
C LYS A 388 -13.61 5.41 -41.26
N ASP A 389 -13.28 6.18 -40.23
CA ASP A 389 -11.93 6.72 -40.01
C ASP A 389 -11.04 5.68 -39.30
N VAL A 390 -11.64 4.68 -38.66
CA VAL A 390 -10.93 3.60 -37.96
C VAL A 390 -10.62 2.47 -38.95
N LYS A 391 -9.44 2.51 -39.56
CA LYS A 391 -9.08 1.55 -40.63
C LYS A 391 -8.61 0.18 -40.16
N ASN A 392 -8.20 -0.01 -38.91
CA ASN A 392 -7.71 -1.32 -38.43
C ASN A 392 -7.95 -1.46 -36.92
N LEU A 393 -9.00 -2.17 -36.54
CA LEU A 393 -9.17 -2.63 -35.16
C LEU A 393 -8.68 -4.07 -34.96
N ASP A 394 -8.79 -4.96 -35.96
CA ASP A 394 -8.31 -6.35 -35.82
C ASP A 394 -7.99 -6.99 -37.18
N VAL A 395 -6.75 -6.83 -37.67
CA VAL A 395 -6.11 -7.76 -38.63
C VAL A 395 -4.67 -7.99 -38.22
#